data_AF-A0A3E2HGR8-F1
#
_entry.id   AF-A0A3E2HGR8-F1
#
_cell.length_a   1.000
_cell.length_b   1.000
_cell.length_c   1.000
_cell.angle_alpha   90.00
_cell.angle_beta   90.00
_cell.angle_gamma   90.00
#
_symmetry.space_group_name_H-M   'P 1'
#
loop_
_entity.id
_entity.type
_entity.pdbx_description
1 polymer ?
#
loop_
_entity_poly.entity_id
_entity_poly.type
_entity_poly.pdbx_seq_one_letter_code
_entity_poly.pdbx_strand_id
1 'polypeptide(L)'
;MSSAQGKTIEANCRVIWGDGDYELDIETDDWDTWYCFVRKDFGLHFGPPLTMTGMCNSQKQAWSELERMLDVWARQVQSGQPMTKAQWLEIFGGPNGCNIPVLEMFVDEAKKKGLNL
;
A
#
# COMPACT_ATOMS: atom_id res chain seq x y z
N MET A 1 -2.28 16.56 16.97
CA MET A 1 -0.95 16.55 16.32
C MET A 1 -0.82 15.24 15.57
N SER A 2 -0.45 15.23 14.29
CA SER A 2 -0.21 13.97 13.56
C SER A 2 0.95 13.21 14.21
N SER A 3 0.80 11.88 14.32
CA SER A 3 1.83 11.00 14.88
C SER A 3 3.08 11.01 13.98
N ALA A 4 4.24 10.62 14.52
CA ALA A 4 5.46 10.47 13.71
C ALA A 4 5.24 9.52 12.51
N GLN A 5 4.54 8.41 12.76
CA GLN A 5 4.13 7.45 11.73
C GLN A 5 3.27 8.09 10.64
N GLY A 6 2.27 8.90 11.01
CA GLY A 6 1.42 9.60 10.03
C GLY A 6 2.23 10.53 9.12
N LYS A 7 3.21 11.26 9.67
CA LYS A 7 4.10 12.12 8.89
C LYS A 7 5.00 11.33 7.94
N THR A 8 5.52 10.17 8.36
CA THR A 8 6.30 9.27 7.49
C THR A 8 5.45 8.78 6.33
N ILE A 9 4.22 8.33 6.62
CA ILE A 9 3.27 7.85 5.61
C ILE A 9 2.96 8.97 4.60
N GLU A 10 2.57 10.16 5.06
CA GLU A 10 2.28 11.31 4.18
C GLU A 10 3.48 11.69 3.30
N ALA A 11 4.69 11.68 3.85
CA ALA A 11 5.91 11.95 3.09
C ALA A 11 6.13 10.91 1.98
N ASN A 12 5.92 9.63 2.27
CA ASN A 12 6.02 8.56 1.27
C ASN A 12 4.92 8.66 0.20
N CYS A 13 3.70 9.04 0.58
CA CYS A 13 2.62 9.31 -0.39
C CYS A 13 3.03 10.39 -1.40
N ARG A 14 3.66 11.47 -0.94
CA ARG A 14 4.16 12.55 -1.82
C ARG A 14 5.27 12.09 -2.74
N VAL A 15 6.13 11.17 -2.30
CA VAL A 15 7.16 10.56 -3.16
C VAL A 15 6.52 9.72 -4.26
N ILE A 16 5.49 8.93 -3.94
CA ILE A 16 4.89 7.97 -4.87
C ILE A 16 3.95 8.64 -5.87
N TRP A 17 3.10 9.55 -5.40
CA TRP A 17 2.00 10.13 -6.19
C TRP A 17 2.11 11.65 -6.40
N GLY A 18 3.21 12.26 -5.95
CA GLY A 18 3.50 13.68 -6.11
C GLY A 18 2.87 14.56 -5.04
N ASP A 19 3.08 15.87 -5.16
CA ASP A 19 2.57 16.84 -4.20
C ASP A 19 1.03 16.78 -4.07
N GLY A 20 0.58 16.96 -2.83
CA GLY A 20 -0.83 16.94 -2.46
C GLY A 20 -1.03 16.49 -1.01
N ASP A 21 -2.30 16.51 -0.63
CA ASP A 21 -2.78 15.98 0.64
C ASP A 21 -3.37 14.58 0.40
N TYR A 22 -3.17 13.71 1.38
CA TYR A 22 -3.55 12.31 1.29
C TYR A 22 -4.32 11.96 2.54
N GLU A 23 -5.54 11.48 2.34
CA GLU A 23 -6.37 10.95 3.40
C GLU A 23 -5.95 9.51 3.69
N LEU A 24 -5.72 9.24 4.98
CA LEU A 24 -5.38 7.92 5.49
C LEU A 24 -6.50 7.50 6.43
N ASP A 25 -7.08 6.34 6.16
CA ASP A 25 -8.19 5.85 6.97
C ASP A 25 -7.98 4.37 7.30
N ILE A 26 -8.65 3.93 8.36
CA ILE A 26 -8.64 2.55 8.80
C ILE A 26 -10.06 2.03 8.91
N GLU A 27 -10.31 0.90 8.27
CA GLU A 27 -11.60 0.24 8.29
C GLU A 27 -11.51 -1.11 9.00
N THR A 28 -12.61 -1.45 9.66
CA THR A 28 -12.93 -2.75 10.23
C THR A 28 -14.45 -2.90 10.19
N ASP A 29 -14.94 -4.05 9.75
CA ASP A 29 -16.37 -4.38 9.70
C ASP A 29 -16.77 -5.33 10.84
N ASP A 30 -15.84 -6.16 11.31
CA ASP A 30 -16.02 -7.23 12.29
C ASP A 30 -15.32 -6.99 13.63
N TRP A 31 -14.52 -5.92 13.76
CA TRP A 31 -13.59 -5.63 14.87
C TRP A 31 -12.41 -6.60 15.03
N ASP A 32 -12.33 -7.63 14.20
CA ASP A 32 -11.29 -8.67 14.20
C ASP A 32 -10.27 -8.44 13.07
N THR A 33 -10.72 -7.87 11.97
CA THR A 33 -10.00 -7.63 10.74
C THR A 33 -9.88 -6.14 10.48
N TRP A 34 -8.64 -5.68 10.28
CA TRP A 34 -8.30 -4.27 10.11
C TRP A 34 -7.52 -4.08 8.83
N TYR A 35 -7.80 -3.01 8.08
CA TYR A 35 -6.99 -2.61 6.94
C TYR A 35 -6.96 -1.09 6.81
N CYS A 36 -5.84 -0.57 6.34
CA CYS A 36 -5.69 0.85 6.05
C CYS A 36 -5.75 1.06 4.54
N PHE A 37 -6.24 2.23 4.12
CA PHE A 37 -6.17 2.64 2.73
C PHE A 37 -5.83 4.12 2.60
N VAL A 38 -5.36 4.47 1.40
CA VAL A 38 -4.91 5.83 1.07
C VAL A 38 -5.75 6.37 -0.08
N ARG A 39 -6.24 7.60 0.06
CA ARG A 39 -6.91 8.36 -1.02
C ARG A 39 -6.24 9.71 -1.17
N LYS A 40 -6.25 10.27 -2.38
CA LYS A 40 -5.89 11.69 -2.55
C LYS A 40 -7.02 12.55 -2.00
N ASP A 41 -6.70 13.54 -1.19
CA ASP A 41 -7.65 14.52 -0.70
C ASP A 41 -7.66 15.75 -1.63
N PHE A 42 -8.84 16.07 -2.17
CA PHE A 42 -9.06 17.26 -3.01
C PHE A 42 -9.81 18.37 -2.25
N GLY A 43 -9.93 18.25 -0.92
CA GLY A 43 -10.56 19.20 0.00
C GLY A 43 -12.09 19.09 0.05
N LEU A 44 -12.75 19.02 -1.10
CA LEU A 44 -14.22 18.88 -1.18
C LEU A 44 -14.69 17.44 -1.38
N HIS A 45 -13.80 16.56 -1.82
CA HIS A 45 -14.07 15.14 -2.05
C HIS A 45 -12.76 14.36 -2.03
N PHE A 46 -12.87 13.06 -1.76
CA PHE A 46 -11.75 12.14 -1.86
C PHE A 46 -11.69 11.50 -3.25
N GLY A 47 -10.47 11.28 -3.73
CA GLY A 47 -10.21 10.48 -4.92
C GLY A 47 -10.49 8.99 -4.71
N PRO A 48 -10.34 8.18 -5.77
CA PRO A 48 -10.38 6.73 -5.63
C PRO A 48 -9.24 6.24 -4.70
N PRO A 49 -9.39 5.05 -4.09
CA PRO A 49 -8.29 4.41 -3.37
C PRO A 49 -7.05 4.26 -4.25
N LEU A 50 -5.92 4.74 -3.75
CA LEU A 50 -4.62 4.60 -4.40
C LEU A 50 -3.94 3.29 -4.01
N THR A 51 -4.10 2.87 -2.75
CA THR A 51 -3.66 1.58 -2.24
C THR A 51 -4.42 1.20 -0.97
N MET A 52 -4.36 -0.07 -0.59
CA MET A 52 -4.81 -0.58 0.70
C MET A 52 -3.85 -1.65 1.20
N THR A 53 -3.75 -1.81 2.52
CA THR A 53 -3.05 -2.95 3.11
C THR A 53 -3.85 -4.24 2.91
N GLY A 54 -3.17 -5.38 3.05
CA GLY A 54 -3.88 -6.62 3.33
C GLY A 54 -4.56 -6.59 4.71
N MET A 55 -5.42 -7.58 4.95
CA MET A 55 -6.11 -7.77 6.23
C MET A 55 -5.11 -8.04 7.36
N CYS A 56 -5.25 -7.28 8.44
CA CYS A 56 -4.43 -7.33 9.64
C CYS A 56 -5.28 -7.69 10.87
N ASN A 57 -4.66 -8.26 11.90
CA ASN A 57 -5.36 -8.71 13.11
C ASN A 57 -5.50 -7.61 14.16
N SER A 58 -5.06 -6.38 13.86
CA SER A 58 -5.21 -5.23 14.74
C SER A 58 -5.00 -3.92 13.98
N GLN A 59 -5.57 -2.84 14.51
CA GLN A 59 -5.33 -1.48 14.04
C GLN A 59 -3.84 -1.14 13.95
N LYS A 60 -3.08 -1.48 14.99
CA LYS A 60 -1.63 -1.20 15.03
C LYS A 60 -0.88 -1.92 13.90
N GLN A 61 -1.24 -3.18 13.65
CA GLN A 61 -0.63 -3.95 12.58
C GLN A 61 -0.98 -3.37 11.21
N ALA A 62 -2.21 -2.92 10.99
CA ALA A 62 -2.62 -2.27 9.73
C ALA A 62 -1.80 -1.00 9.45
N TRP A 63 -1.63 -0.12 10.44
CA TRP A 63 -0.80 1.09 10.27
C TRP A 63 0.68 0.77 10.02
N SER A 64 1.25 -0.20 10.75
CA SER A 64 2.63 -0.64 10.52
C SER A 64 2.82 -1.29 9.15
N GLU A 65 1.83 -2.04 8.67
CA GLU A 65 1.87 -2.60 7.31
C GLU A 65 1.80 -1.50 6.27
N LEU A 66 0.92 -0.52 6.43
CA LEU A 66 0.83 0.61 5.50
C LEU A 66 2.15 1.38 5.42
N GLU A 67 2.75 1.70 6.58
CA GLU A 67 4.05 2.37 6.64
C GLU A 67 5.14 1.56 5.93
N ARG A 68 5.21 0.25 6.18
CA ARG A 68 6.17 -0.66 5.52
C ARG A 68 5.98 -0.67 4.00
N MET A 69 4.74 -0.85 3.52
CA MET A 69 4.42 -0.89 2.10
C MET A 69 4.86 0.40 1.39
N LEU A 70 4.49 1.54 1.96
CA LEU A 70 4.78 2.85 1.37
C LEU A 70 6.27 3.20 1.45
N ASP A 71 6.99 2.77 2.48
CA ASP A 71 8.44 2.95 2.58
C ASP A 71 9.19 2.18 1.48
N VAL A 72 8.84 0.89 1.27
CA VAL A 72 9.42 0.09 0.19
C VAL A 72 9.08 0.70 -1.18
N TRP A 73 7.83 1.11 -1.38
CA TRP A 73 7.38 1.70 -2.64
C TRP A 73 8.03 3.06 -2.90
N ALA A 74 8.13 3.94 -1.90
CA ALA A 74 8.79 5.23 -2.02
C ALA A 74 10.26 5.07 -2.40
N ARG A 75 11.00 4.15 -1.74
CA ARG A 75 12.38 3.80 -2.14
C ARG A 75 12.45 3.32 -3.58
N GLN A 76 11.48 2.51 -4.01
CA GLN A 76 11.45 2.03 -5.39
C GLN A 76 11.23 3.16 -6.40
N VAL A 77 10.29 4.07 -6.14
CA VAL A 77 10.04 5.24 -7.00
C VAL A 77 11.28 6.13 -7.08
N GLN A 78 11.93 6.38 -5.94
CA GLN A 78 13.16 7.17 -5.88
C GLN A 78 14.34 6.54 -6.62
N SER A 79 14.39 5.21 -6.74
CA SER A 79 15.43 4.53 -7.50
C SER A 79 15.39 4.82 -9.01
N GLY A 80 14.23 5.25 -9.52
CA GLY A 80 13.98 5.47 -10.94
C GLY A 80 14.00 4.19 -11.80
N GLN A 81 14.20 3.02 -11.19
CA GLN A 81 14.21 1.74 -11.90
C GLN A 81 12.79 1.17 -12.04
N PRO A 82 12.53 0.35 -13.07
CA PRO A 82 11.32 -0.44 -13.14
C PRO A 82 11.17 -1.33 -11.90
N MET A 83 9.95 -1.43 -11.37
CA MET A 83 9.64 -2.30 -10.23
C MET A 83 9.81 -3.76 -10.63
N THR A 84 10.58 -4.51 -9.85
CA THR A 84 10.75 -5.96 -10.06
C THR A 84 9.59 -6.75 -9.47
N LYS A 85 9.37 -8.00 -9.93
CA LYS A 85 8.37 -8.92 -9.32
C LYS A 85 8.59 -9.07 -7.81
N ALA A 86 9.85 -9.18 -7.36
CA ALA A 86 10.17 -9.33 -5.94
C ALA A 86 9.74 -8.10 -5.13
N GLN A 87 10.04 -6.89 -5.61
CA GLN A 87 9.61 -5.65 -4.95
C GLN A 87 8.10 -5.48 -4.98
N TRP A 88 7.45 -5.83 -6.09
CA TRP A 88 6.01 -5.82 -6.19
C TRP A 88 5.37 -6.77 -5.17
N LEU A 89 5.91 -7.98 -5.02
CA LEU A 89 5.47 -8.93 -3.99
C LEU A 89 5.78 -8.46 -2.58
N GLU A 90 6.90 -7.76 -2.36
CA GLU A 90 7.20 -7.18 -1.05
C GLU A 90 6.20 -6.08 -0.69
N ILE A 91 5.79 -5.25 -1.65
CA ILE A 91 4.81 -4.17 -1.42
C ILE A 91 3.41 -4.77 -1.24
N PHE A 92 2.95 -5.63 -2.15
CA PHE A 92 1.54 -6.07 -2.19
C PHE A 92 1.30 -7.44 -1.54
N GLY A 93 2.35 -8.14 -1.13
CA GLY A 93 2.31 -9.46 -0.48
C GLY A 93 1.57 -9.51 0.86
N GLY A 94 1.11 -8.36 1.34
CA GLY A 94 0.34 -8.24 2.57
C GLY A 94 1.18 -8.51 3.83
N PRO A 95 0.52 -8.47 5.00
CA PRO A 95 1.19 -8.60 6.28
C PRO A 95 1.98 -9.90 6.38
N ASN A 96 3.28 -9.78 6.66
CA ASN A 96 4.22 -10.91 6.74
C ASN A 96 4.29 -11.76 5.44
N GLY A 97 3.91 -11.20 4.28
CA GLY A 97 3.95 -11.90 3.00
C GLY A 97 2.86 -12.96 2.81
N CYS A 98 1.78 -12.92 3.61
CA CYS A 98 0.72 -13.94 3.58
C CYS A 98 0.04 -14.09 2.20
N ASN A 99 0.04 -13.02 1.39
CA ASN A 99 -0.56 -13.02 0.06
C ASN A 99 0.44 -13.35 -1.05
N ILE A 100 1.74 -13.50 -0.77
CA ILE A 100 2.75 -13.80 -1.80
C ILE A 100 2.37 -15.01 -2.65
N PRO A 101 1.96 -16.17 -2.09
CA PRO A 101 1.67 -17.36 -2.91
C PRO A 101 0.54 -17.13 -3.92
N VAL A 102 -0.55 -16.47 -3.51
CA VAL A 102 -1.69 -16.20 -4.39
C VAL A 102 -1.33 -15.15 -5.46
N LEU A 103 -0.56 -14.14 -5.09
CA LEU A 103 -0.11 -13.10 -6.01
C LEU A 103 0.90 -13.64 -7.04
N GLU A 104 1.79 -14.54 -6.63
CA GLU A 104 2.68 -15.25 -7.56
C GLU A 104 1.89 -16.05 -8.59
N MET A 105 0.90 -16.82 -8.15
CA MET A 105 0.00 -17.56 -9.04
C MET A 105 -0.73 -16.62 -10.01
N PHE A 106 -1.21 -15.48 -9.53
CA PHE A 106 -1.88 -14.48 -10.36
C PHE A 106 -0.94 -13.91 -11.43
N VAL A 107 0.27 -13.48 -11.05
CA VAL A 107 1.25 -12.92 -11.98
C VAL A 107 1.65 -13.94 -13.04
N ASP A 108 1.84 -15.19 -12.64
CA ASP A 108 2.24 -16.26 -13.56
C ASP A 108 1.11 -16.60 -14.55
N GLU A 109 -0.15 -16.59 -14.10
CA GLU A 109 -1.31 -16.79 -14.97
C GLU A 109 -1.55 -15.60 -15.91
N ALA A 110 -1.38 -14.37 -15.43
CA ALA A 110 -1.48 -13.17 -16.26
C ALA A 110 -0.44 -13.17 -17.39
N LYS A 111 0.80 -13.59 -17.10
CA LYS A 111 1.86 -13.75 -18.11
C LYS A 111 1.52 -14.81 -19.16
N LYS A 112 0.96 -15.96 -18.75
CA LYS A 112 0.48 -16.98 -19.72
C LYS A 112 -0.59 -16.43 -20.67
N LYS A 113 -1.40 -15.48 -20.20
CA LYS A 113 -2.45 -14.81 -20.98
C LYS A 113 -1.94 -13.59 -21.77
N GLY A 114 -0.64 -13.31 -21.76
CA GLY A 114 -0.05 -12.19 -22.50
C GLY A 114 -0.28 -10.81 -21.89
N LEU A 115 -0.68 -10.75 -20.61
CA LEU A 115 -0.74 -9.49 -19.86
C LEU A 115 0.66 -9.12 -19.39
N ASN A 116 1.11 -7.91 -19.74
CA ASN A 116 2.31 -7.32 -19.15
C ASN A 116 1.93 -6.64 -17.84
N LEU A 117 2.28 -7.29 -16.73
CA LEU A 117 2.23 -6.74 -15.37
C LEU A 117 3.64 -6.31 -14.93
#